data_AF-A0A7W0RN18-F1
#
_entry.id   AF-A0A7W0RN18-F1
#
_cell.length_a   1.000
_cell.length_b   1.000
_cell.length_c   1.000
_cell.angle_alpha   90.00
_cell.angle_beta   90.00
_cell.angle_gamma   90.00
#
_symmetry.space_group_name_H-M   'P 1'
#
loop_
_entity.id
_entity.type
_entity.pdbx_description
1 polymer ?
#
loop_
_entity_poly.entity_id
_entity_poly.type
_entity_poly.pdbx_seq_one_letter_code
_entity_poly.pdbx_strand_id
1 'polypeptide(L)'
;MDFAQIYNAIEAAWWIGLGIALFVFPIRPDSAKRRRALAGVLMVFGLSDVIEIWSGAWWRPWWLAVLKFGCGFAITILVLLWFRRVRRVSIGERQA
;
A
#
# COMPACT_ATOMS: atom_id res chain seq x y z
N MET A 1 -26.42 -3.24 0.84
CA MET A 1 -25.00 -3.58 0.65
C MET A 1 -24.75 -4.91 1.33
N ASP A 2 -24.11 -5.84 0.64
CA ASP A 2 -23.65 -7.09 1.23
C ASP A 2 -22.46 -6.82 2.19
N PHE A 3 -22.22 -7.72 3.14
CA PHE A 3 -21.09 -7.65 4.07
C PHE A 3 -19.75 -7.49 3.33
N ALA A 4 -19.58 -8.22 2.22
CA ALA A 4 -18.39 -8.12 1.37
C ALA A 4 -18.19 -6.69 0.79
N GLN A 5 -19.26 -5.98 0.44
CA GLN A 5 -19.16 -4.63 -0.11
C GLN A 5 -18.78 -3.61 0.97
N ILE A 6 -19.33 -3.75 2.18
CA ILE A 6 -18.99 -2.88 3.32
C ILE A 6 -17.53 -3.08 3.72
N TYR A 7 -17.10 -4.34 3.82
CA TYR A 7 -15.71 -4.68 4.11
C TYR A 7 -14.74 -4.06 3.09
N ASN A 8 -14.99 -4.27 1.79
CA ASN A 8 -14.17 -3.68 0.73
C ASN A 8 -14.22 -2.14 0.73
N ALA A 9 -15.35 -1.51 1.09
CA ALA A 9 -15.43 -0.05 1.18
C ALA A 9 -14.55 0.50 2.31
N ILE A 10 -14.50 -0.19 3.45
CA ILE A 10 -13.63 0.15 4.58
C ILE A 10 -12.16 -0.04 4.17
N GLU A 11 -11.83 -1.16 3.51
CA GLU A 11 -10.48 -1.41 3.01
C GLU A 11 -10.05 -0.34 2.00
N ALA A 12 -10.89 -0.02 1.01
CA ALA A 12 -10.62 1.02 0.03
C ALA A 12 -10.30 2.35 0.70
N ALA A 13 -11.14 2.79 1.64
CA ALA A 13 -10.95 4.02 2.38
C ALA A 13 -9.64 4.01 3.19
N TRP A 14 -9.33 2.88 3.83
CA TRP A 14 -8.10 2.69 4.59
C TRP A 14 -6.85 2.80 3.71
N TRP A 15 -6.79 2.07 2.61
CA TRP A 15 -5.61 2.04 1.73
C TRP A 15 -5.38 3.36 1.00
N ILE A 16 -6.46 3.98 0.51
CA ILE A 16 -6.38 5.30 -0.12
C ILE A 16 -5.97 6.35 0.92
N GLY A 17 -6.56 6.32 2.12
CA GLY A 17 -6.21 7.24 3.22
C GLY A 17 -4.74 7.15 3.60
N LEU A 18 -4.19 5.94 3.73
CA LEU A 18 -2.76 5.73 3.98
C LEU A 18 -1.89 6.27 2.83
N GLY A 19 -2.30 6.03 1.58
CA GLY A 19 -1.62 6.58 0.41
C GLY A 19 -1.57 8.11 0.44
N ILE A 20 -2.70 8.77 0.74
CA ILE A 20 -2.79 10.23 0.85
C ILE A 20 -1.91 10.74 1.99
N ALA A 21 -1.97 10.13 3.18
CA ALA A 21 -1.13 10.48 4.31
C ALA A 21 0.36 10.42 3.94
N LEU A 22 0.79 9.32 3.30
CA LEU A 22 2.16 9.17 2.79
C LEU A 22 2.50 10.12 1.63
N PHE A 23 1.54 10.82 1.04
CA PHE A 23 1.82 11.87 0.07
C PHE A 23 1.97 13.23 0.75
N VAL A 24 1.07 13.55 1.69
CA VAL A 24 0.94 14.87 2.32
C VAL A 24 1.97 15.15 3.42
N PHE A 25 2.30 14.18 4.28
CA PHE A 25 3.17 14.46 5.43
C PHE A 25 4.62 14.74 5.01
N PRO A 26 5.38 15.61 5.70
CA PRO A 26 6.76 15.95 5.32
C PRO A 26 7.69 14.72 5.29
N ILE A 27 8.71 14.75 4.40
CA ILE A 27 9.59 13.60 4.13
C ILE A 27 11.05 13.95 4.36
N ARG A 28 11.82 13.01 4.92
CA ARG A 28 13.28 13.03 4.77
C ARG A 28 13.66 12.75 3.30
N PRO A 29 14.61 13.50 2.72
CA PRO A 29 14.93 13.39 1.27
C PRO A 29 15.33 11.97 0.84
N ASP A 30 16.09 11.25 1.67
CA ASP A 30 16.61 9.90 1.36
C ASP A 30 15.52 8.80 1.24
N SER A 31 14.29 9.08 1.68
CA SER A 31 13.16 8.13 1.57
C SER A 31 12.04 8.60 0.64
N ALA A 32 12.14 9.79 0.05
CA ALA A 32 11.07 10.40 -0.75
C ALA A 32 10.61 9.51 -1.92
N LYS A 33 11.55 8.95 -2.69
CA LYS A 33 11.21 8.08 -3.84
C LYS A 33 10.45 6.83 -3.42
N ARG A 34 10.94 6.11 -2.40
CA ARG A 34 10.32 4.86 -1.91
C ARG A 34 8.96 5.11 -1.27
N ARG A 35 8.83 6.23 -0.54
CA ARG A 35 7.55 6.60 0.09
C ARG A 35 6.51 6.98 -0.95
N ARG A 36 6.87 7.75 -1.98
CA ARG A 36 5.96 8.07 -3.10
C ARG A 36 5.55 6.81 -3.87
N ALA A 37 6.48 5.88 -4.09
CA ALA A 37 6.14 4.59 -4.68
C ALA A 37 5.15 3.80 -3.82
N LEU A 38 5.38 3.71 -2.51
CA LEU A 38 4.47 3.05 -1.58
C LEU A 38 3.09 3.72 -1.56
N ALA A 39 3.05 5.05 -1.52
CA ALA A 39 1.79 5.82 -1.59
C ALA A 39 1.00 5.49 -2.86
N GLY A 40 1.66 5.50 -4.02
CA GLY A 40 1.03 5.14 -5.29
C GLY A 40 0.49 3.71 -5.30
N VAL A 41 1.27 2.74 -4.80
CA VAL A 41 0.83 1.33 -4.73
C VAL A 41 -0.37 1.16 -3.80
N LEU A 42 -0.40 1.83 -2.65
CA LEU A 42 -1.53 1.78 -1.71
C LEU A 42 -2.80 2.38 -2.32
N MET A 43 -2.69 3.49 -3.04
CA MET A 43 -3.83 4.09 -3.75
C MET A 43 -4.38 3.15 -4.83
N VAL A 44 -3.50 2.51 -5.61
CA VAL A 44 -3.89 1.54 -6.64
C VAL A 44 -4.54 0.30 -6.02
N PHE A 45 -4.05 -0.16 -4.86
CA PHE A 45 -4.65 -1.27 -4.14
C PHE A 45 -6.06 -0.91 -3.62
N GLY A 46 -6.22 0.25 -2.98
CA GLY A 46 -7.55 0.69 -2.54
C GLY A 46 -8.51 0.94 -3.70
N LEU A 47 -8.02 1.37 -4.87
CA LEU A 47 -8.84 1.46 -6.08
C LEU A 47 -9.29 0.07 -6.55
N SER A 48 -8.46 -0.96 -6.40
CA SER A 48 -8.84 -2.34 -6.71
C SER A 48 -9.98 -2.83 -5.81
N ASP A 49 -10.05 -2.40 -4.56
CA ASP A 49 -11.16 -2.71 -3.65
C ASP A 49 -12.45 -1.98 -4.07
N VAL A 50 -12.36 -0.74 -4.57
CA VAL A 50 -13.52 -0.04 -5.16
C VAL A 50 -14.05 -0.80 -6.38
N ILE A 51 -13.16 -1.28 -7.25
CA ILE A 51 -13.53 -2.09 -8.42
C ILE A 51 -14.16 -3.42 -7.98
N GLU A 52 -13.71 -4.00 -6.86
CA GLU A 52 -14.32 -5.21 -6.28
C GLU A 52 -15.76 -4.99 -5.84
N ILE A 53 -16.08 -3.85 -5.23
CA ILE A 53 -17.46 -3.50 -4.85
C ILE A 53 -18.39 -3.51 -6.07
N TRP A 54 -17.89 -3.05 -7.22
CA TRP A 54 -18.68 -2.92 -8.46
C TRP A 54 -18.78 -4.23 -9.22
N SER A 55 -17.68 -4.99 -9.26
CA SER A 55 -17.60 -6.26 -9.96
C SER A 55 -18.20 -7.43 -9.17
N GLY A 56 -18.33 -7.27 -7.85
CA GLY A 56 -18.84 -8.29 -6.93
C GLY A 56 -17.90 -9.46 -6.68
N ALA A 57 -16.68 -9.45 -7.25
CA ALA A 57 -15.71 -10.53 -7.06
C ALA A 57 -14.26 -10.04 -7.24
N TRP A 58 -13.39 -10.40 -6.29
CA TRP A 58 -11.96 -10.04 -6.31
C TRP A 58 -11.17 -10.62 -7.50
N TRP A 59 -11.71 -11.64 -8.17
CA TRP A 59 -11.09 -12.30 -9.34
C TRP A 59 -11.77 -12.01 -10.68
N ARG A 60 -12.86 -11.23 -10.70
CA ARG A 60 -13.53 -10.84 -11.96
C ARG A 60 -13.52 -9.33 -12.09
N PRO A 61 -12.93 -8.79 -13.17
CA PRO A 61 -12.13 -9.46 -14.21
C PRO A 61 -10.80 -10.02 -13.67
N TRP A 62 -10.21 -11.01 -14.35
CA TRP A 62 -9.01 -11.73 -13.88
C TRP A 62 -7.80 -10.83 -13.59
N TRP A 63 -7.70 -9.68 -14.26
CA TRP A 63 -6.64 -8.72 -14.03
C TRP A 63 -6.72 -8.08 -12.63
N LEU A 64 -7.90 -8.07 -12.00
CA LEU A 64 -8.08 -7.56 -10.66
C LEU A 64 -7.31 -8.40 -9.63
N ALA A 65 -7.34 -9.73 -9.80
CA ALA A 65 -6.54 -10.64 -8.98
C ALA A 65 -5.04 -10.37 -9.16
N VAL A 66 -4.58 -10.21 -10.42
CA VAL A 66 -3.18 -9.89 -10.71
C VAL A 66 -2.77 -8.55 -10.08
N LEU A 67 -3.64 -7.55 -10.15
CA LEU A 67 -3.42 -6.25 -9.54
C LEU A 67 -3.29 -6.35 -8.01
N LYS A 68 -4.20 -7.07 -7.36
CA LYS A 68 -4.17 -7.28 -5.90
C LYS A 68 -2.89 -7.98 -5.46
N PHE A 69 -2.51 -9.07 -6.12
CA PHE A 69 -1.26 -9.77 -5.81
C PHE A 69 -0.03 -8.92 -6.10
N GLY A 70 0.00 -8.19 -7.22
CA GLY A 70 1.10 -7.29 -7.59
C GLY A 70 1.29 -6.15 -6.59
N CYS A 71 0.20 -5.49 -6.19
CA CYS A 71 0.20 -4.45 -5.17
C CYS A 71 0.62 -5.00 -3.79
N GLY A 72 0.07 -6.14 -3.37
CA GLY A 72 0.44 -6.80 -2.12
C GLY A 72 1.94 -7.09 -2.07
N PHE A 73 2.49 -7.69 -3.13
CA PHE A 73 3.91 -7.99 -3.23
C PHE A 73 4.79 -6.72 -3.20
N ALA A 74 4.39 -5.68 -3.92
CA ALA A 74 5.10 -4.40 -3.92
C ALA A 74 5.09 -3.73 -2.54
N ILE A 75 3.95 -3.72 -1.84
CA ILE A 75 3.84 -3.22 -0.46
C ILE A 75 4.79 -4.00 0.45
N THR A 76 4.74 -5.34 0.40
CA THR A 76 5.62 -6.20 1.21
C THR A 76 7.09 -5.90 0.96
N ILE A 77 7.54 -5.81 -0.30
CA ILE A 77 8.93 -5.48 -0.63
C ILE A 77 9.32 -4.11 -0.09
N LEU A 78 8.50 -3.09 -0.33
CA LEU A 78 8.81 -1.71 0.07
C LEU A 78 8.92 -1.59 1.59
N VAL A 79 8.02 -2.25 2.33
CA VAL A 79 8.03 -2.29 3.80
C VAL A 79 9.24 -3.06 4.33
N LEU A 80 9.59 -4.22 3.75
CA LEU A 80 10.78 -4.98 4.12
C LEU A 80 12.07 -4.19 3.87
N LEU A 81 12.18 -3.52 2.72
CA LEU A 81 13.33 -2.66 2.40
C LEU A 81 13.44 -1.47 3.36
N TRP A 82 12.31 -0.93 3.81
CA TRP A 82 12.27 0.10 4.84
C TRP A 82 12.76 -0.43 6.19
N PHE A 83 12.23 -1.57 6.67
CA PHE A 83 12.68 -2.20 7.92
C PHE A 83 14.17 -2.56 7.91
N ARG A 84 14.70 -3.04 6.79
CA ARG A 84 16.15 -3.32 6.65
C ARG A 84 16.99 -2.05 6.69
N ARG A 85 16.48 -0.92 6.20
CA ARG A 85 17.17 0.38 6.30
C ARG A 85 17.16 0.88 7.74
N VAL A 86 16.01 0.88 8.40
CA VAL A 86 15.88 1.33 9.81
C VAL A 86 16.77 0.50 10.74
N ARG A 87 16.81 -0.83 10.56
CA ARG A 87 17.72 -1.70 11.33
C ARG A 87 19.20 -1.38 11.12
N ARG A 88 19.62 -1.12 9.88
CA ARG A 88 21.02 -0.75 9.59
C ARG A 88 21.43 0.57 10.24
N VAL A 89 20.54 1.57 10.21
CA VAL A 89 20.79 2.85 10.88
C VAL A 89 20.92 2.67 12.40
N SER A 90 20.00 1.91 13.03
CA SER A 90 20.05 1.67 14.48
C SER A 90 21.28 0.89 14.95
N ILE A 91 21.86 0.02 14.12
CA ILE A 91 23.11 -0.68 14.46
C ILE A 91 24.31 0.28 14.34
N GLY A 92 24.35 1.11 13.29
CA GLY A 92 25.41 2.11 13.11
C GLY A 92 25.45 3.15 14.23
N GLU A 93 24.31 3.62 14.71
CA GLU A 93 24.22 4.57 15.84
C GLU A 93 24.69 3.97 17.18
N ARG A 94 24.68 2.64 17.36
CA ARG A 94 25.20 2.01 18.60
C ARG A 94 26.71 1.79 18.58
N GLN A 95 27.35 1.92 17.42
CA GLN A 95 28.79 1.69 17.24
C GLN A 95 29.60 2.98 17.09
N ALA A 96 28.92 4.13 16.99
CA ALA A 96 29.51 5.48 16.94
C ALA A 96 29.45 6.15 18.31
#